data_AF-A0A2A3LCW8-F1
#
_entry.id   AF-A0A2A3LCW8-F1
#
_cell.length_a   1.000
_cell.length_b   1.000
_cell.length_c   1.000
_cell.angle_alpha   90.00
_cell.angle_beta   90.00
_cell.angle_gamma   90.00
#
_symmetry.space_group_name_H-M   'P 1'
#
loop_
_entity.id
_entity.type
_entity.pdbx_description
1 polymer ?
#
loop_
_entity_poly.entity_id
_entity_poly.type
_entity_poly.pdbx_seq_one_letter_code
_entity_poly.pdbx_strand_id
1 'polypeptide(L)' 'MNDEPEAAEPTRSPLFTIADVAKSCGLPQPAIAQLVSRTWTPQGWMYTADQIAEAIIIAEAIRHRGRP' A
#
# COMPACT_ATOMS: atom_id res chain seq x y z
N MET A 1 -41.75 -3.28 1.58
CA MET A 1 -40.46 -3.73 2.13
C MET A 1 -39.44 -2.70 1.71
N ASN A 2 -38.90 -1.93 2.65
CA ASN A 2 -37.84 -0.95 2.37
C ASN A 2 -36.52 -1.68 2.60
N ASP A 3 -36.05 -2.39 1.57
CA ASP A 3 -34.69 -2.96 1.55
C ASP A 3 -33.74 -1.84 1.13
N GLU A 4 -33.47 -0.94 2.08
CA GLU A 4 -32.34 -0.02 2.00
C GLU A 4 -31.10 -0.87 2.25
N PRO A 5 -30.16 -1.00 1.30
CA PRO A 5 -28.98 -1.81 1.50
C PRO A 5 -28.17 -1.16 2.63
N GLU A 6 -28.08 -1.88 3.74
CA GLU A 6 -27.21 -1.62 4.87
C GLU A 6 -25.87 -1.10 4.34
N ALA A 7 -25.64 0.20 4.53
CA ALA A 7 -24.43 0.86 4.11
C ALA A 7 -23.28 0.15 4.83
N ALA A 8 -22.63 -0.77 4.11
CA ALA A 8 -21.46 -1.49 4.57
C ALA A 8 -20.54 -0.44 5.20
N GLU A 9 -20.34 -0.54 6.51
CA GLU A 9 -19.52 0.40 7.25
C GLU A 9 -18.23 0.59 6.46
N PRO A 10 -17.79 1.83 6.18
CA PRO A 10 -16.58 2.02 5.41
C PRO A 10 -15.46 1.40 6.23
N THR A 11 -15.08 0.18 5.89
CA THR A 11 -13.99 -0.56 6.49
C THR A 11 -12.82 0.40 6.39
N ARG A 12 -12.42 0.98 7.52
CA ARG A 12 -11.48 2.09 7.55
C ARG A 12 -10.15 1.51 7.12
N SER A 13 -9.88 1.54 5.81
CA SER A 13 -8.74 0.83 5.23
C SER A 13 -7.48 1.30 5.95
N PRO A 14 -6.66 0.37 6.48
CA PRO A 14 -5.47 0.75 7.20
C PRO A 14 -4.56 1.57 6.29
N LEU A 15 -4.11 2.71 6.81
CA LEU A 15 -3.18 3.61 6.14
C LEU A 15 -1.79 3.38 6.71
N PHE A 16 -0.80 3.37 5.84
CA PHE A 16 0.59 3.04 6.14
C PHE A 16 1.50 4.18 5.74
N THR A 17 2.55 4.42 6.53
CA THR A 17 3.58 5.38 6.15
C THR A 17 4.59 4.75 5.18
N ILE A 18 5.39 5.57 4.51
CA ILE A 18 6.49 5.07 3.67
C ILE A 18 7.49 4.21 4.47
N ALA A 19 7.62 4.44 5.79
CA ALA A 19 8.48 3.66 6.66
C ALA A 19 7.90 2.25 6.92
N ASP A 20 6.58 2.14 7.09
CA ASP A 20 5.90 0.85 7.24
C ASP A 20 6.00 0.02 5.96
N VAL A 21 5.83 0.67 4.81
CA VAL A 21 6.01 0.03 3.50
C VAL A 21 7.46 -0.44 3.34
N ALA A 22 8.45 0.40 3.65
CA ALA A 22 9.87 0.04 3.59
C ALA A 22 10.22 -1.14 4.50
N LYS A 23 9.65 -1.19 5.70
CA LYS A 23 9.83 -2.32 6.62
C LYS A 23 9.22 -3.61 6.05
N SER A 24 8.10 -3.51 5.35
CA SER A 24 7.35 -4.66 4.84
C SER A 24 7.95 -5.23 3.56
N CYS A 25 8.31 -4.37 2.59
CA CYS A 25 8.87 -4.80 1.31
C CYS A 25 10.41 -4.86 1.31
N GLY A 26 11.07 -4.33 2.35
CA GLY A 26 12.53 -4.30 2.46
C GLY A 26 13.23 -3.45 1.39
N LEU A 27 12.50 -2.56 0.72
CA LEU A 27 13.05 -1.63 -0.27
C LEU A 27 13.37 -0.27 0.37
N PRO A 28 14.34 0.47 -0.18
CA PRO A 28 14.61 1.83 0.27
C PRO A 28 13.45 2.77 -0.10
N GLN A 29 13.16 3.75 0.77
CA GLN A 29 12.05 4.70 0.59
C GLN A 29 12.05 5.41 -0.79
N PRO A 30 13.19 5.87 -1.34
CA PRO A 30 13.21 6.46 -2.68
C PRO A 30 12.74 5.50 -3.77
N ALA A 31 13.03 4.20 -3.66
CA ALA A 31 12.55 3.21 -4.62
C ALA A 31 11.03 3.04 -4.50
N ILE A 32 10.51 2.94 -3.27
CA ILE A 32 9.07 2.80 -3.03
C ILE A 32 8.29 3.98 -3.60
N ALA A 33 8.78 5.21 -3.41
CA ALA A 33 8.15 6.41 -3.94
C ALA A 33 8.10 6.46 -5.47
N GLN A 34 8.99 5.75 -6.16
CA GLN A 34 9.00 5.64 -7.62
C GLN A 34 8.16 4.45 -8.13
N LEU A 35 8.03 3.39 -7.32
CA LEU A 35 7.32 2.17 -7.69
C LEU A 35 5.82 2.29 -7.44
N VAL A 36 5.44 2.89 -6.31
CA VAL A 36 4.04 2.97 -5.88
C VAL A 36 3.67 4.41 -5.59
N SER A 37 2.65 4.89 -6.31
CA SER A 37 2.07 6.20 -6.06
C SER A 37 1.42 6.23 -4.69
N ARG A 38 1.81 7.20 -3.87
CA ARG A 38 1.19 7.48 -2.58
C ARG A 38 -0.14 8.21 -2.74
N THR A 39 -1.07 7.96 -1.83
CA THR A 39 -2.39 8.59 -1.83
C THR A 39 -2.42 9.79 -0.87
N TRP A 40 -3.04 10.89 -1.29
CA TRP A 40 -3.31 12.00 -0.40
C TRP A 40 -4.51 11.66 0.48
N THR A 41 -4.29 11.61 1.79
CA THR A 41 -5.31 11.30 2.81
C THR A 41 -5.47 12.48 3.76
N PRO A 42 -6.53 12.50 4.60
CA PRO A 42 -6.67 13.52 5.64
C PRO A 42 -5.50 13.58 6.64
N GLN A 43 -4.70 12.51 6.73
CA GLN A 43 -3.49 12.44 7.57
C GLN A 43 -2.20 12.81 6.81
N GLY A 44 -2.30 13.17 5.53
CA GLY A 44 -1.19 13.45 4.63
C GLY A 44 -0.95 12.35 3.60
N TRP A 45 0.27 12.30 3.06
CA TRP A 45 0.68 11.28 2.09
C TRP A 45 0.84 9.91 2.75
N MET A 46 -0.06 8.99 2.45
CA MET A 46 -0.09 7.64 3.02
C MET A 46 -0.23 6.58 1.92
N TYR A 47 0.07 5.34 2.28
CA TYR A 47 -0.14 4.15 1.46
C TYR A 47 -1.35 3.37 1.97
N THR A 48 -2.19 2.88 1.08
CA THR A 48 -3.31 1.99 1.43
C THR A 48 -2.84 0.53 1.54
N ALA A 49 -3.71 -0.34 2.03
CA ALA A 49 -3.49 -1.79 2.06
C ALA A 49 -3.15 -2.39 0.67
N ASP A 50 -3.81 -1.92 -0.39
CA ASP A 50 -3.53 -2.37 -1.75
C ASP A 50 -2.15 -1.93 -2.22
N GLN A 51 -1.76 -0.69 -1.91
CA GLN A 51 -0.49 -0.11 -2.31
C GLN A 51 0.71 -0.77 -1.61
N ILE A 52 0.57 -1.14 -0.33
CA ILE A 52 1.61 -1.90 0.37
C ILE A 52 1.72 -3.33 -0.19
N ALA A 53 0.60 -3.98 -0.51
CA ALA A 53 0.61 -5.31 -1.13
C ALA A 53 1.31 -5.28 -2.50
N GLU A 54 1.01 -4.27 -3.32
CA GLU A 54 1.68 -4.04 -4.60
C GLU A 54 3.19 -3.83 -4.43
N ALA A 55 3.60 -2.99 -3.47
CA ALA A 55 5.01 -2.74 -3.18
C ALA A 55 5.76 -4.04 -2.79
N ILE A 56 5.13 -4.93 -2.03
CA ILE A 56 5.70 -6.22 -1.63
C ILE A 56 5.87 -7.13 -2.86
N ILE A 57 4.83 -7.25 -3.69
CA ILE A 57 4.86 -8.07 -4.91
C ILE A 57 5.98 -7.60 -5.85
N ILE A 58 6.10 -6.28 -6.06
CA ILE A 58 7.16 -5.71 -6.88
C ILE A 58 8.55 -5.99 -6.27
N ALA A 59 8.69 -5.83 -4.94
CA ALA A 59 9.96 -6.09 -4.26
C ALA A 59 10.40 -7.55 -4.43
N GLU A 60 9.48 -8.51 -4.30
CA GLU A 60 9.76 -9.92 -4.56
C GLU A 60 10.18 -10.16 -6.01
N ALA A 61 9.47 -9.58 -6.98
CA ALA A 61 9.82 -9.70 -8.40
C ALA A 61 11.24 -9.14 -8.70
N ILE A 62 11.62 -8.03 -8.08
CA ILE A 62 12.97 -7.44 -8.21
C ILE A 62 14.03 -8.38 -7.61
N ARG A 63 13.77 -8.95 -6.43
CA ARG A 63 14.68 -9.91 -5.78
C ARG A 63 14.87 -11.16 -6.63
N HIS A 64 13.80 -11.67 -7.25
CA HIS A 64 13.86 -12.84 -8.11
C HIS A 64 14.59 -12.58 -9.44
N ARG A 65 14.51 -11.37 -10.02
CA ARG A 65 15.32 -10.98 -11.19
C ARG A 65 16.79 -10.74 -10.88
N GLY A 66 17.12 -10.41 -9.63
CA GLY A 66 18.49 -10.08 -9.19
C GLY A 66 19.35 -11.30 -8.82
N ARG A 67 18.83 -12.54 -8.95
CA ARG A 67 19.59 -13.75 -8.65
C ARG A 67 20.23 -14.30 -9.94
N PRO A 68 21.56 -14.33 -10.07
CA PRO A 68 22.24 -15.04 -11.16
C PRO A 68 22.01 -16.56 -11.08
#